data_AF-A0A7S1S3B7-F1
#
_entry.id   AF-A0A7S1S3B7-F1
#
_cell.length_a   1.000
_cell.length_b   1.000
_cell.length_c   1.000
_cell.angle_alpha   90.00
_cell.angle_beta   90.00
_cell.angle_gamma   90.00
#
_symmetry.space_group_name_H-M   'P 1'
#
loop_
_entity.id
_entity.type
_entity.pdbx_description
1 polymer ?
#
loop_
_entity_poly.entity_id
_entity_poly.type
_entity_poly.pdbx_seq_one_letter_code
_entity_poly.pdbx_strand_id
1 'polypeptide(L)'
;RVGLRGVLARCGSLSEERRWTEELSLGEQQRVGFARILVHRPRYVLLDEATSACDTAIEAELYACVYSTCSAWVSVGHRSSLAPFHKLQLKLRPDLTSELICLGGSD
;
A
#
# COMPACT_ATOMS: atom_id res chain seq x y z
N ARG A 1 8.57 3.93 9.64
CA ARG A 1 8.53 3.01 8.48
C ARG A 1 7.33 3.28 7.59
N VAL A 2 6.14 3.58 8.14
CA VAL A 2 4.95 3.93 7.34
C VAL A 2 4.46 5.38 7.57
N GLY A 3 5.34 6.32 7.90
CA GLY A 3 4.96 7.75 8.01
C GLY A 3 3.93 8.17 9.08
N LEU A 4 3.54 7.34 10.04
CA LEU A 4 2.48 7.65 11.02
C LEU A 4 2.93 8.40 12.31
N ARG A 5 4.16 8.89 12.38
CA ARG A 5 4.68 9.53 13.61
C ARG A 5 3.86 10.75 14.06
N GLY A 6 3.30 11.51 13.10
CA GLY A 6 2.50 12.71 13.38
C GLY A 6 1.12 12.43 13.99
N VAL A 7 0.62 11.19 13.91
CA VAL A 7 -0.71 10.84 14.43
C VAL A 7 -0.76 11.00 15.94
N LEU A 8 0.24 10.49 16.66
CA LEU A 8 0.28 10.59 18.13
C LEU A 8 0.33 12.05 18.58
N ALA A 9 1.09 12.91 17.89
CA ALA A 9 1.16 14.33 18.20
C ALA A 9 -0.19 15.05 18.04
N ARG A 10 -1.03 14.60 17.11
CA ARG A 10 -2.36 15.17 16.86
C ARG A 10 -3.42 14.61 17.80
N CYS A 11 -3.39 13.30 18.06
CA CYS A 11 -4.43 12.62 18.83
C CYS A 11 -4.15 12.62 20.35
N GLY A 12 -2.92 12.88 20.76
CA GLY A 12 -2.46 12.89 22.15
C GLY A 12 -2.25 11.50 22.75
N SER A 13 -3.22 10.61 22.61
CA SER A 13 -3.20 9.23 23.10
C SER A 13 -3.70 8.26 22.04
N LEU A 14 -3.10 7.06 21.99
CA LEU A 14 -3.57 5.93 21.19
C LEU A 14 -4.32 4.88 22.01
N SER A 15 -4.40 5.07 23.34
CA SER A 15 -5.04 4.14 24.28
C SER A 15 -6.52 4.44 24.50
N GLU A 16 -7.10 5.33 23.70
CA GLU A 16 -8.48 5.75 23.84
C GLU A 16 -9.39 5.07 22.81
N GLU A 17 -10.62 4.77 23.21
CA GLU A 17 -11.68 4.35 22.30
C GLU A 17 -12.23 5.57 21.58
N ARG A 18 -11.95 5.67 20.29
CA ARG A 18 -12.40 6.76 19.41
C ARG A 18 -12.86 6.21 18.07
N ARG A 19 -13.59 7.02 17.32
CA ARG A 19 -13.91 6.72 15.92
C ARG A 19 -12.71 7.05 15.04
N TRP A 20 -11.71 6.16 15.05
CA TRP A 20 -10.44 6.36 14.33
C TRP A 20 -10.61 6.57 12.82
N THR A 21 -11.68 6.07 12.23
CA THR A 21 -12.04 6.31 10.82
C THR A 21 -12.39 7.77 10.52
N GLU A 22 -12.81 8.55 11.52
CA GLU A 22 -13.12 9.98 11.40
C GLU A 22 -11.89 10.85 11.76
N GLU A 23 -11.00 10.34 12.62
CA GLU A 23 -9.78 11.04 13.09
C GLU A 23 -8.57 10.92 12.13
N LEU A 24 -8.51 9.83 11.39
CA LEU A 24 -7.44 9.54 10.45
C LEU A 24 -7.86 9.94 9.05
N SER A 25 -7.00 10.68 8.36
CA SER A 25 -7.14 10.87 6.92
C SER A 25 -7.11 9.52 6.18
N LEU A 26 -7.71 9.44 5.00
CA LEU A 26 -7.72 8.21 4.20
C LEU A 26 -6.29 7.66 3.95
N GLY A 27 -5.33 8.53 3.68
CA GLY A 27 -3.92 8.14 3.53
C GLY A 27 -3.30 7.62 4.83
N GLU A 28 -3.69 8.14 6.00
CA GLU A 28 -3.28 7.54 7.29
C GLU A 28 -3.91 6.17 7.52
N GLN A 29 -5.20 5.99 7.19
CA GLN A 29 -5.88 4.70 7.28
C GLN A 29 -5.20 3.64 6.39
N GLN A 30 -4.86 4.01 5.16
CA GLN A 30 -4.07 3.16 4.24
C GLN A 30 -2.72 2.78 4.85
N ARG A 31 -1.99 3.75 5.40
CA ARG A 31 -0.69 3.52 6.08
C ARG A 31 -0.82 2.62 7.32
N VAL A 32 -1.93 2.68 8.05
CA VAL A 32 -2.25 1.71 9.12
C VAL A 32 -2.39 0.30 8.55
N GLY A 33 -3.01 0.15 7.39
CA GLY A 33 -3.04 -1.13 6.65
C GLY A 33 -1.64 -1.71 6.40
N PHE A 34 -0.70 -0.89 5.94
CA PHE A 34 0.70 -1.31 5.78
C PHE A 34 1.41 -1.57 7.12
N ALA A 35 1.09 -0.82 8.18
CA ALA A 35 1.60 -1.11 9.52
C ALA A 35 1.23 -2.54 9.96
N ARG A 36 0.02 -3.00 9.63
CA ARG A 36 -0.42 -4.37 9.91
C ARG A 36 0.41 -5.42 9.18
N ILE A 37 0.81 -5.15 7.92
CA ILE A 37 1.72 -6.05 7.18
C ILE A 37 3.05 -6.18 7.92
N LEU A 38 3.63 -5.07 8.37
CA LEU A 38 4.91 -5.08 9.11
C LEU A 38 4.83 -5.84 10.44
N VAL A 39 3.70 -5.73 11.14
CA VAL A 39 3.48 -6.42 12.43
C VAL A 39 3.28 -7.92 12.22
N HIS A 40 2.43 -8.31 11.26
CA HIS A 40 2.05 -9.70 11.07
C HIS A 40 3.01 -10.50 10.19
N ARG A 41 3.83 -9.84 9.37
CA ARG A 41 4.78 -10.45 8.42
C ARG A 41 4.18 -11.61 7.60
N PRO A 42 3.08 -11.38 6.87
CA PRO A 42 2.45 -12.43 6.07
C PRO A 42 3.35 -12.85 4.90
N ARG A 43 3.24 -14.12 4.49
CA ARG A 43 3.97 -14.62 3.30
C ARG A 43 3.47 -13.98 2.00
N TYR A 44 2.18 -13.68 1.93
CA TYR A 44 1.50 -13.12 0.76
C TYR A 44 0.59 -11.95 1.15
N VAL A 45 0.49 -10.95 0.29
CA VAL A 45 -0.40 -9.79 0.49
C VAL A 45 -1.18 -9.47 -0.78
N LEU A 46 -2.47 -9.16 -0.61
CA LEU A 46 -3.32 -8.55 -1.63
C LEU A 46 -3.57 -7.09 -1.24
N LEU A 47 -3.26 -6.17 -2.15
CA LEU A 47 -3.40 -4.72 -1.96
C LEU A 47 -4.47 -4.20 -2.91
N ASP A 48 -5.64 -3.83 -2.41
CA ASP A 48 -6.71 -3.27 -3.25
C ASP A 48 -6.78 -1.76 -3.03
N GLU A 49 -6.40 -0.97 -4.04
CA GLU A 49 -6.33 0.50 -4.00
C GLU A 49 -5.60 1.05 -2.76
N ALA A 50 -4.62 0.28 -2.26
CA ALA A 50 -4.06 0.45 -0.93
C ALA A 50 -3.22 1.72 -0.76
N THR A 51 -2.86 2.40 -1.85
CA THR A 51 -2.06 3.64 -1.86
C THR A 51 -2.74 4.78 -2.62
N SER A 52 -4.04 4.63 -2.95
CA SER A 52 -4.79 5.61 -3.77
C SER A 52 -4.90 7.00 -3.14
N ALA A 53 -4.77 7.11 -1.81
CA ALA A 53 -4.78 8.37 -1.07
C ALA A 53 -3.39 8.79 -0.56
N CYS A 54 -2.33 8.15 -1.06
CA CYS A 54 -0.95 8.46 -0.73
C CYS A 54 -0.24 9.16 -1.90
N ASP A 55 0.62 10.13 -1.59
CA ASP A 55 1.52 10.70 -2.60
C ASP A 55 2.55 9.66 -3.07
N THR A 56 3.27 9.97 -4.15
CA THR A 56 4.23 9.04 -4.76
C THR A 56 5.44 8.73 -3.87
N ALA A 57 5.84 9.64 -2.98
CA ALA A 57 6.96 9.42 -2.07
C ALA A 57 6.57 8.40 -0.99
N ILE A 58 5.40 8.60 -0.37
CA ILE A 58 4.84 7.66 0.60
C ILE A 58 4.54 6.32 -0.06
N GLU A 59 3.98 6.29 -1.26
CA GLU A 59 3.75 5.04 -2.00
C GLU A 59 5.05 4.22 -2.16
N ALA A 60 6.15 4.87 -2.53
CA ALA A 60 7.45 4.20 -2.64
C ALA A 60 7.95 3.65 -1.30
N GLU A 61 7.81 4.41 -0.20
CA GLU A 61 8.17 3.94 1.15
C GLU A 61 7.34 2.72 1.58
N LEU A 62 6.05 2.72 1.25
CA LEU A 62 5.12 1.65 1.58
C LEU A 62 5.43 0.37 0.79
N TYR A 63 5.73 0.46 -0.50
CA TYR A 63 6.14 -0.70 -1.30
C TYR A 63 7.52 -1.24 -0.89
N ALA A 64 8.45 -0.38 -0.49
CA ALA A 64 9.73 -0.83 0.09
C ALA A 64 9.52 -1.67 1.36
N CYS A 65 8.52 -1.31 2.18
CA CYS A 65 8.14 -2.11 3.35
C CYS A 65 7.62 -3.49 2.94
N VAL A 66 6.75 -3.58 1.92
CA VAL A 66 6.21 -4.85 1.42
C VAL A 66 7.33 -5.74 0.87
N TYR A 67 8.23 -5.17 0.07
CA TYR A 67 9.37 -5.89 -0.50
C TYR A 67 10.23 -6.54 0.60
N SER A 68 10.48 -5.83 1.70
CA SER A 68 11.29 -6.34 2.82
C SER A 68 10.59 -7.33 3.75
N THR A 69 9.26 -7.51 3.61
CA THR A 69 8.45 -8.23 4.61
C THR A 69 7.77 -9.48 4.04
N CYS A 70 7.38 -9.46 2.77
CA CYS A 70 6.53 -10.47 2.16
C CYS A 70 7.28 -11.22 1.06
N SER A 71 6.91 -12.48 0.82
CA SER A 71 7.50 -13.26 -0.28
C SER A 71 6.93 -12.88 -1.65
N ALA A 72 5.64 -12.51 -1.71
CA ALA A 72 5.01 -12.00 -2.91
C ALA A 72 3.78 -11.13 -2.56
N TRP A 73 3.41 -10.25 -3.47
CA TRP A 73 2.21 -9.43 -3.36
C TRP A 73 1.54 -9.25 -4.72
N VAL A 74 0.24 -9.05 -4.70
CA VAL A 74 -0.56 -8.59 -5.84
C VAL A 74 -1.20 -7.29 -5.44
N SER A 75 -1.15 -6.29 -6.31
CA SER A 75 -1.87 -5.03 -6.11
C SER A 75 -2.87 -4.80 -7.23
N VAL A 76 -3.95 -4.11 -6.89
CA VAL A 76 -4.95 -3.56 -7.80
C VAL A 76 -4.90 -2.06 -7.64
N GLY A 77 -4.79 -1.36 -8.76
CA GLY A 77 -4.72 0.09 -8.77
C GLY A 77 -4.74 0.66 -10.18
N HIS A 78 -5.20 1.90 -10.30
CA HIS A 78 -5.30 2.59 -11.59
C HIS A 78 -4.10 3.49 -11.90
N ARG A 79 -3.13 3.61 -10.96
CA ARG A 79 -2.00 4.54 -11.07
C ARG A 79 -0.83 3.91 -11.81
N SER A 80 -0.25 4.63 -12.77
CA SER A 80 0.98 4.23 -13.46
C SER A 80 2.20 4.19 -12.53
N SER A 81 2.16 4.93 -11.41
CA SER A 81 3.21 4.94 -10.39
C SER A 81 3.43 3.58 -9.72
N LEU A 82 2.50 2.63 -9.87
CA LEU A 82 2.64 1.28 -9.35
C LEU A 82 3.62 0.42 -10.17
N ALA A 83 3.76 0.68 -11.47
CA ALA A 83 4.56 -0.16 -12.38
C ALA A 83 5.99 -0.47 -11.89
N PRO A 84 6.76 0.49 -11.32
CA PRO A 84 8.09 0.23 -10.78
C PRO A 84 8.15 -0.78 -9.62
N PHE A 85 7.04 -1.05 -8.94
CA PHE A 85 6.97 -1.96 -7.80
C PHE A 85 6.53 -3.38 -8.19
N HIS A 86 6.36 -3.67 -9.47
CA HIS A 86 5.90 -4.97 -9.96
C HIS A 86 6.79 -5.49 -11.08
N LYS A 87 6.91 -6.82 -11.17
CA LYS A 87 7.57 -7.49 -12.30
C LYS A 87 6.57 -7.82 -13.42
N LEU A 88 5.30 -7.94 -13.08
CA LEU A 88 4.22 -8.32 -13.98
C LEU A 88 3.08 -7.31 -13.83
N GLN A 89 2.48 -6.90 -14.94
CA GLN A 89 1.26 -6.12 -14.99
C GLN A 89 0.20 -6.87 -15.78
N LEU A 90 -0.92 -7.20 -15.13
CA LEU A 90 -2.11 -7.67 -15.83
C LEU A 90 -3.01 -6.46 -16.12
N LYS A 91 -3.18 -6.12 -17.40
CA LYS A 91 -4.14 -5.09 -17.83
C LYS A 91 -5.46 -5.76 -18.21
N LEU A 92 -6.53 -5.36 -17.54
CA LEU A 92 -7.89 -5.80 -17.86
C LEU A 92 -8.56 -4.75 -18.76
N ARG A 93 -9.24 -5.19 -19.82
CA ARG A 93 -9.98 -4.34 -20.75
C ARG A 93 -11.49 -4.50 -20.57
N PRO A 94 -12.31 -3.49 -20.94
CA PRO A 94 -13.77 -3.57 -20.83
C PRO A 94 -14.41 -4.68 -21.67
N ASP A 95 -13.75 -5.13 -22.74
CA ASP A 95 -14.18 -6.23 -23.60
C ASP A 95 -13.91 -7.62 -23.00
N LEU A 96 -13.60 -7.69 -21.71
CA LEU A 96 -13.24 -8.89 -20.95
C LEU A 96 -11.95 -9.57 -21.43
N THR A 97 -11.17 -8.90 -22.29
CA THR A 97 -9.83 -9.37 -22.62
C THR A 97 -8.82 -8.91 -21.57
N SER A 98 -7.71 -9.63 -21.48
CA SER A 98 -6.60 -9.27 -20.60
C SER A 98 -5.26 -9.40 -21.33
N GLU A 99 -4.30 -8.60 -20.89
CA GLU A 99 -2.93 -8.64 -21.39
C GLU A 99 -1.97 -8.69 -20.20
N LEU A 100 -1.10 -9.70 -20.19
CA LEU A 100 -0.03 -9.82 -19.20
C LEU A 100 1.26 -9.25 -19.79
N ILE A 101 1.81 -8.24 -19.12
CA ILE A 101 3.01 -7.53 -19.52
C ILE A 101 4.11 -7.83 -18.50
N CYS A 102 5.28 -8.25 -18.99
CA CYS A 102 6.48 -8.30 -18.16
C CYS A 102 7.06 -6.88 -18.06
N LEU A 103 7.00 -6.30 -16.86
CA LEU A 103 7.66 -5.05 -16.56
C LEU A 103 9.14 -5.38 -16.33
N GLY A 104 10.03 -4.90 -17.19
CA GLY A 104 11.46 -5.11 -17.03
C GLY A 104 11.92 -4.65 -15.64
N GLY A 105 12.48 -5.57 -14.85
CA GLY A 105 13.04 -5.24 -13.56
C GLY A 105 14.42 -4.62 -13.72
N SER A 106 14.70 -3.52 -13.03
CA SER A 106 16.07 -3.27 -12.59
C SER A 106 16.34 -4.29 -11.48
N ASP A 107 17.37 -5.12 -11.68
CA ASP A 107 17.93 -5.96 -10.62
C ASP A 107 18.39 -5.13 -9.42
#